data_AF-A0A960WKH5-F1
#
_entry.id   AF-A0A960WKH5-F1
#
_cell.length_a   1.000
_cell.length_b   1.000
_cell.length_c   1.000
_cell.angle_alpha   90.00
_cell.angle_beta   90.00
_cell.angle_gamma   90.00
#
_symmetry.space_group_name_H-M   'P 1'
#
loop_
_entity.id
_entity.type
_entity.pdbx_description
1 polymer ?
#
loop_
_entity_poly.entity_id
_entity_poly.type
_entity_poly.pdbx_seq_one_letter_code
_entity_poly.pdbx_strand_id
1 'polypeptide(L)'
;MKSVVSGFLYAFFTVTIVSTHRILANGQPCITKNFRTEMYKNACAKGGQKSAKAAAKLFNKEKKIKTCSHCHEKLAPQYQLKKNALEQFQRLGGR
;
A
#
# COMPACT_ATOMS: atom_id res chain seq x y z
N MET A 1 -28.21 -63.02 -19.10
CA MET A 1 -27.65 -62.13 -20.14
C MET A 1 -27.33 -60.81 -19.46
N LYS A 2 -26.12 -60.61 -18.93
CA LYS A 2 -25.04 -59.79 -19.51
C LYS A 2 -25.56 -58.47 -20.11
N SER A 3 -25.38 -57.35 -19.41
CA SER A 3 -24.83 -56.09 -19.95
C SER A 3 -24.73 -55.03 -18.86
N VAL A 4 -23.53 -54.83 -18.29
CA VAL A 4 -22.46 -53.87 -18.62
C VAL A 4 -22.55 -52.61 -17.74
N VAL A 5 -21.60 -52.59 -16.82
CA VAL A 5 -21.10 -51.48 -15.99
C VAL A 5 -20.78 -50.26 -16.87
N SER A 6 -21.31 -49.08 -16.54
CA SER A 6 -20.68 -47.83 -16.99
C SER A 6 -20.63 -46.88 -15.82
N GLY A 7 -19.55 -47.04 -15.05
CA GLY A 7 -19.17 -46.14 -13.98
C GLY A 7 -18.76 -44.81 -14.57
N PHE A 8 -19.63 -43.82 -14.46
CA PHE A 8 -19.22 -42.44 -14.48
C PHE A 8 -18.97 -42.01 -13.04
N LEU A 9 -17.75 -42.29 -12.57
CA LEU A 9 -17.18 -41.57 -11.43
C LEU A 9 -17.04 -40.11 -11.87
N TYR A 10 -18.11 -39.32 -11.74
CA TYR A 10 -17.98 -37.88 -11.65
C TYR A 10 -17.34 -37.61 -10.30
N ALA A 11 -16.00 -37.54 -10.30
CA ALA A 11 -15.28 -36.87 -9.25
C ALA A 11 -15.80 -35.43 -9.23
N PHE A 12 -16.74 -35.17 -8.31
CA PHE A 12 -17.07 -33.82 -7.87
C PHE A 12 -15.79 -33.27 -7.25
N PHE A 13 -14.91 -32.74 -8.09
CA PHE A 13 -13.86 -31.84 -7.70
C PHE A 13 -14.60 -30.59 -7.22
N THR A 14 -14.99 -30.58 -5.95
CA THR A 14 -15.31 -29.36 -5.24
C THR A 14 -14.00 -28.58 -5.20
N VAL A 15 -13.77 -27.81 -6.27
CA VAL A 15 -12.86 -26.68 -6.27
C VAL A 15 -13.42 -25.76 -5.19
N THR A 16 -13.02 -26.02 -3.96
CA THR A 16 -12.95 -25.00 -2.93
C THR A 16 -11.95 -24.02 -3.51
N ILE A 17 -12.47 -23.04 -4.24
CA ILE A 17 -11.86 -21.73 -4.36
C ILE A 17 -11.73 -21.30 -2.91
N VAL A 18 -10.61 -21.67 -2.28
CA VAL A 18 -10.10 -20.95 -1.14
C VAL A 18 -9.87 -19.59 -1.73
N SER A 19 -10.92 -18.78 -1.64
CA SER A 19 -10.83 -17.36 -1.67
C SER A 19 -9.86 -17.08 -0.54
N THR A 20 -8.58 -17.02 -0.91
CA THR A 20 -7.61 -16.25 -0.17
C THR A 20 -8.17 -14.84 -0.26
N HIS A 21 -9.16 -14.57 0.60
CA HIS A 21 -9.36 -13.28 1.20
C HIS A 21 -7.96 -12.91 1.60
N ARG A 22 -7.34 -12.11 0.74
CA ARG A 22 -6.09 -11.44 1.03
C ARG A 22 -6.34 -10.89 2.40
N ILE A 23 -5.64 -11.46 3.38
CA ILE A 23 -5.55 -10.95 4.72
C ILE A 23 -4.87 -9.59 4.53
N LEU A 24 -5.70 -8.60 4.18
CA LEU A 24 -5.44 -7.17 4.14
C LEU A 24 -5.48 -6.63 5.58
N ALA A 25 -5.24 -7.48 6.57
CA ALA A 25 -5.08 -7.10 7.96
C ALA A 25 -3.64 -6.68 8.29
N ASN A 26 -2.66 -6.89 7.39
CA ASN A 26 -1.36 -6.25 7.47
C ASN A 26 -0.93 -5.83 6.07
N GLY A 27 -1.33 -4.61 5.67
CA GLY A 27 -0.66 -3.94 4.55
C GLY A 27 0.85 -4.03 4.73
N GLN A 28 1.59 -4.18 3.63
CA GLN A 28 3.06 -4.37 3.66
C GLN A 28 3.70 -3.52 4.77
N PRO A 29 4.62 -4.10 5.56
CA PRO A 29 5.24 -3.36 6.66
C PRO A 29 5.83 -2.07 6.10
N CYS A 30 5.72 -0.97 6.85
CA CYS A 30 6.32 0.26 6.38
C CYS A 30 7.82 0.07 6.22
N ILE A 31 8.29 0.35 5.01
CA ILE A 31 9.70 0.26 4.65
C ILE A 31 10.53 1.21 5.54
N THR A 32 9.97 2.38 5.87
CA THR A 32 10.59 3.28 6.83
C THR A 32 10.34 2.81 8.26
N LYS A 33 11.41 2.62 9.02
CA LYS A 33 11.38 2.35 10.46
C LYS A 33 11.44 3.63 11.30
N ASN A 34 11.88 4.73 10.70
CA ASN A 34 12.01 6.03 11.35
C ASN A 34 10.91 6.97 10.84
N PHE A 35 9.92 7.24 11.70
CA PHE A 35 8.83 8.16 11.39
C PHE A 35 9.11 9.53 12.00
N ARG A 36 9.14 10.56 11.15
CA ARG A 36 9.30 11.95 11.59
C ARG A 36 8.02 12.59 12.11
N THR A 37 6.87 11.96 11.86
CA THR A 37 5.57 12.46 12.34
C THR A 37 4.76 11.34 12.96
N GLU A 38 4.03 11.66 14.02
CA GLU A 38 3.16 10.72 14.72
C GLU A 38 2.02 10.20 13.84
N MET A 39 1.52 11.03 12.91
CA MET A 39 0.50 10.63 11.95
C MET A 39 0.94 9.39 11.15
N TYR A 40 2.15 9.42 10.57
CA TYR A 40 2.65 8.28 9.81
C TYR A 40 2.97 7.08 10.70
N LYS A 41 3.50 7.31 11.91
CA LYS A 41 3.78 6.25 12.89
C LYS A 41 2.49 5.50 13.25
N ASN A 42 1.44 6.22 13.62
CA ASN A 42 0.15 5.66 14.05
C ASN A 42 -0.59 5.00 12.88
N ALA A 43 -0.61 5.64 11.71
CA ALA A 43 -1.24 5.05 10.53
C ALA A 43 -0.51 3.78 10.06
N CYS A 44 0.83 3.77 10.15
CA CYS A 44 1.61 2.58 9.85
C CYS A 44 1.36 1.46 10.86
N ALA A 45 1.38 1.74 12.17
CA ALA A 45 1.14 0.75 13.20
C ALA A 45 -0.27 0.11 13.08
N LYS A 46 -1.26 0.88 12.63
CA LYS A 46 -2.65 0.43 12.49
C LYS A 46 -2.94 -0.37 11.21
N GLY A 47 -2.19 -0.19 10.13
CA GLY A 47 -2.52 -0.87 8.86
C GLY A 47 -1.41 -0.87 7.81
N GLY A 48 -0.17 -0.73 8.25
CA GLY A 48 1.02 -0.79 7.43
C GLY A 48 1.13 0.34 6.39
N GLN A 49 1.91 0.08 5.35
CA GLN A 49 2.28 1.09 4.36
C GLN A 49 1.08 1.64 3.58
N LYS A 50 0.02 0.84 3.39
CA LYS A 50 -1.21 1.29 2.71
C LYS A 50 -1.93 2.35 3.54
N SER A 51 -2.08 2.14 4.84
CA SER A 51 -2.70 3.11 5.75
C SER A 51 -1.85 4.36 5.91
N ALA A 52 -0.52 4.22 5.99
CA ALA A 52 0.39 5.36 5.96
C ALA A 52 0.24 6.21 4.69
N LYS A 53 0.14 5.58 3.51
CA LYS A 53 -0.13 6.26 2.22
C LYS A 53 -1.52 6.91 2.18
N ALA A 54 -2.53 6.31 2.79
CA ALA A 54 -3.87 6.89 2.85
C ALA A 54 -3.90 8.13 3.76
N ALA A 55 -3.26 8.07 4.93
CA ALA A 55 -3.11 9.21 5.83
C ALA A 55 -2.38 10.37 5.15
N ALA A 56 -1.32 10.10 4.38
CA ALA A 56 -0.63 11.11 3.56
C ALA A 56 -1.57 11.83 2.60
N LYS A 57 -2.39 11.07 1.86
CA LYS A 57 -3.32 11.62 0.87
C LYS A 57 -4.38 12.49 1.52
N LEU A 58 -4.94 12.04 2.64
CA LEU A 58 -5.91 12.81 3.43
C LEU A 58 -5.30 14.13 3.91
N PHE A 59 -4.12 14.07 4.54
CA PHE A 59 -3.41 15.26 5.00
C PHE A 59 -3.15 16.26 3.86
N ASN A 60 -2.64 15.79 2.73
CA ASN A 60 -2.38 16.65 1.57
C ASN A 60 -3.67 17.29 1.03
N LYS A 61 -4.79 16.56 1.03
CA LYS A 61 -6.10 17.08 0.62
C LYS A 61 -6.60 18.16 1.57
N GLU A 62 -6.59 17.89 2.88
CA GLU A 62 -7.02 18.83 3.93
C GLU A 62 -6.19 20.11 3.91
N LYS A 63 -4.88 19.97 3.78
CA LYS A 63 -3.94 21.10 3.73
C LYS A 63 -3.82 21.73 2.34
N LYS A 64 -4.60 21.24 1.36
CA LYS A 64 -4.61 21.72 -0.04
C LYS A 64 -3.20 21.77 -0.64
N ILE A 65 -2.36 20.79 -0.32
CA ILE A 65 -1.00 20.67 -0.85
C ILE A 65 -1.09 20.08 -2.26
N LYS A 66 -0.79 20.90 -3.27
CA LYS A 66 -0.81 20.51 -4.67
C LYS A 66 0.59 20.19 -5.22
N THR A 67 1.62 20.79 -4.64
CA THR A 67 3.01 20.70 -5.09
C THR A 67 3.95 20.56 -3.89
N CYS A 68 5.16 20.04 -4.15
CA CYS A 68 6.22 20.00 -3.14
C CYS A 68 6.53 21.42 -2.65
N SER A 69 6.65 22.42 -3.54
CA SER A 69 6.92 23.81 -3.15
C SER A 69 5.91 24.36 -2.12
N HIS A 70 4.61 24.12 -2.34
CA HIS A 70 3.57 24.62 -1.43
C HIS A 70 3.69 24.01 -0.02
N CYS A 71 4.10 22.74 0.09
CA CYS A 71 4.38 22.11 1.38
C CYS A 71 5.57 22.78 2.07
N HIS A 72 6.66 23.01 1.34
CA HIS A 72 7.89 23.56 1.89
C HIS A 72 7.80 25.06 2.16
N GLU A 73 6.88 25.81 1.55
CA GLU A 73 6.70 27.23 1.86
C GLU A 73 5.82 27.45 3.10
N LYS A 74 4.77 26.63 3.29
CA LYS A 74 3.75 26.88 4.33
C LYS A 74 3.77 25.94 5.52
N LEU A 75 4.12 24.67 5.30
CA LEU A 75 3.96 23.62 6.32
C LEU A 75 5.29 23.09 6.85
N ALA A 76 6.33 23.14 6.02
CA ALA A 76 7.66 22.71 6.39
C ALA A 76 8.77 23.64 5.84
N PRO A 77 8.75 24.96 6.18
CA PRO A 77 9.78 25.92 5.76
C PRO A 77 11.19 25.56 6.22
N GLN A 78 11.30 24.81 7.32
CA GLN A 78 12.56 24.30 7.84
C GLN A 78 13.05 23.04 7.11
N TYR A 79 12.19 22.38 6.33
CA TYR A 79 12.58 21.20 5.57
C TYR A 79 13.27 21.67 4.28
N GLN A 80 14.60 21.68 4.29
CA GLN A 80 15.37 22.05 3.11
C GLN A 80 15.09 21.09 1.95
N LEU A 81 14.64 21.65 0.82
CA LEU A 81 14.60 20.93 -0.45
C LEU A 81 16.05 20.64 -0.87
N LYS A 82 16.44 19.37 -0.88
CA LYS A 82 17.74 18.99 -1.45
C LYS A 82 17.72 19.32 -2.94
N LYS A 83 18.73 20.06 -3.43
CA LYS A 83 18.83 20.49 -4.83
C LYS A 83 18.72 19.34 -5.84
N ASN A 84 19.13 18.15 -5.45
CA ASN A 84 19.14 16.92 -6.25
C ASN A 84 17.98 15.95 -5.92
N ALA A 85 16.93 16.41 -5.24
CA ALA A 85 15.83 15.52 -4.83
C ALA A 85 15.11 14.85 -6.02
N LEU A 86 14.89 15.59 -7.11
CA LEU A 86 14.25 15.06 -8.32
C LEU A 86 15.16 14.03 -9.01
N GLU A 87 16.42 14.37 -9.21
CA GLU A 87 17.42 13.48 -9.80
C GLU A 87 17.59 12.19 -8.96
N GLN A 88 17.62 12.31 -7.63
CA GLN A 88 17.67 11.17 -6.72
C GLN A 88 16.40 10.31 -6.82
N PHE A 89 15.21 10.92 -6.92
CA PHE A 89 13.95 10.20 -7.11
C PHE A 89 13.94 9.42 -8.42
N GLN A 90 14.37 10.06 -9.52
CA GLN A 90 14.47 9.43 -10.84
C GLN A 90 15.50 8.30 -10.88
N ARG A 91 16.69 8.50 -10.29
CA ARG A 91 17.74 7.48 -10.19
C ARG A 91 17.30 6.24 -9.40
N LEU A 92 16.41 6.41 -8.42
CA LEU A 92 15.82 5.30 -7.66
C LEU A 92 14.64 4.61 -8.38
N GLY A 93 14.41 4.94 -9.66
CA GLY A 93 13.35 4.34 -10.48
C GLY A 93 11.97 4.98 -10.31
N GLY A 94 11.89 6.15 -9.66
CA GLY A 94 10.67 6.96 -9.62
C GLY A 94 10.37 7.53 -11.00
N ARG A 95 9.12 7.37 -11.45
CA ARG A 95 8.59 7.95 -12.70
C ARG A 95 7.51 8.96 -12.36
#